data_AF-A0A950B6M0-F1
#
_entry.id   AF-A0A950B6M0-F1
#
_cell.length_a   1.000
_cell.length_b   1.000
_cell.length_c   1.000
_cell.angle_alpha   90.00
_cell.angle_beta   90.00
_cell.angle_gamma   90.00
#
_symmetry.space_group_name_H-M   'P 1'
#
loop_
_entity.id
_entity.type
_entity.pdbx_description
1 polymer ?
#
loop_
_entity_poly.entity_id
_entity_poly.type
_entity_poly.pdbx_seq_one_letter_code
_entity_poly.pdbx_strand_id
1 'polypeptide(L)'
;TPPHFWALALYRVEDYRRSGLPMLPVTHGNAFTRLQVFLYTVVLFAACLLPFVAGMSGYLYLCAAVILGLGFCAYGWALLRSYSDALARKTFRFSLIHLSLLFAALLVDHYTA
;
A
#
# COMPACT_ATOMS: atom_id res chain seq x y z
N THR A 1 -10.02 -3.86 -3.48
CA THR A 1 -9.29 -2.92 -2.61
C THR A 1 -8.23 -2.18 -3.41
N PRO A 2 -8.37 -0.86 -3.58
CA PRO A 2 -7.71 -0.09 -4.65
C PRO A 2 -6.16 -0.11 -4.67
N PRO A 3 -5.38 -0.06 -3.58
CA PRO A 3 -3.91 -0.04 -3.73
C PRO A 3 -3.33 -1.38 -4.22
N HIS A 4 -3.91 -2.52 -3.81
CA HIS A 4 -3.38 -3.84 -4.13
C HIS A 4 -3.64 -4.23 -5.59
N PHE A 5 -4.86 -3.94 -6.08
CA PHE A 5 -5.27 -4.28 -7.44
C PHE A 5 -4.51 -3.46 -8.50
N TRP A 6 -4.15 -2.23 -8.15
CA TRP A 6 -3.45 -1.30 -9.04
C TRP A 6 -1.96 -1.57 -9.11
N ALA A 7 -1.34 -1.96 -7.99
CA ALA A 7 0.01 -2.50 -7.98
C ALA A 7 0.12 -3.82 -8.79
N LEU A 8 -0.90 -4.68 -8.72
CA LEU A 8 -0.99 -5.89 -9.53
C LEU A 8 -1.18 -5.58 -11.03
N ALA A 9 -2.04 -4.61 -11.35
CA ALA A 9 -2.28 -4.15 -12.71
C ALA A 9 -1.01 -3.56 -13.34
N LEU A 10 -0.19 -2.82 -12.59
CA LEU A 10 1.14 -2.35 -13.00
C LEU A 10 2.10 -3.50 -13.33
N TYR A 11 2.08 -4.55 -12.51
CA TYR A 11 2.95 -5.71 -12.67
C TYR A 11 2.55 -6.65 -13.81
N ARG A 12 1.25 -6.73 -14.13
CA ARG A 12 0.71 -7.53 -15.24
C ARG A 12 0.23 -6.69 -16.42
N VAL A 13 0.71 -5.45 -16.57
CA VAL A 13 0.33 -4.54 -17.68
C VAL A 13 0.34 -5.25 -19.02
N GLU A 14 1.39 -6.05 -19.29
CA GLU A 14 1.57 -6.68 -20.59
C GLU A 14 0.62 -7.87 -20.81
N ASP A 15 0.29 -8.61 -19.76
CA ASP A 15 -0.74 -9.66 -19.81
C ASP A 15 -2.14 -9.06 -19.98
N TYR A 16 -2.41 -7.92 -19.33
CA TYR A 16 -3.67 -7.17 -19.48
C TYR A 16 -3.78 -6.51 -20.86
N ARG A 17 -2.67 -6.04 -21.41
CA ARG A 17 -2.58 -5.52 -22.78
C ARG A 17 -2.85 -6.61 -23.82
N ARG A 18 -2.29 -7.81 -23.63
CA ARG A 18 -2.56 -8.99 -24.48
C ARG A 18 -4.00 -9.48 -24.38
N SER A 19 -4.65 -9.31 -23.23
CA SER A 19 -6.05 -9.71 -23.01
C SER A 19 -7.07 -8.61 -23.31
N GLY A 20 -6.64 -7.45 -23.81
CA GLY A 20 -7.53 -6.37 -24.24
C GLY A 20 -8.29 -5.66 -23.11
N LEU A 21 -7.86 -5.83 -21.85
CA LEU A 21 -8.53 -5.25 -20.70
C LEU A 21 -8.05 -3.80 -20.47
N PRO A 22 -8.95 -2.79 -20.52
CA PRO A 22 -8.57 -1.40 -20.34
C PRO A 22 -8.29 -1.10 -18.85
N MET A 23 -7.07 -1.36 -18.41
CA MET A 23 -6.57 -0.96 -17.10
C MET A 23 -5.87 0.39 -17.20
N LEU A 24 -5.94 1.21 -16.14
CA LEU A 24 -5.38 2.57 -16.16
C LEU A 24 -3.89 2.67 -16.59
N PRO A 25 -2.98 1.71 -16.31
CA PRO A 25 -1.63 1.76 -16.90
C PRO A 25 -1.59 1.54 -18.41
N VAL A 26 -2.57 0.82 -18.98
CA VAL A 26 -2.71 0.58 -20.43
C VAL A 26 -3.26 1.82 -21.15
N THR A 27 -4.14 2.59 -20.49
CA THR A 27 -4.79 3.77 -21.09
C THR A 27 -4.07 5.10 -20.82
N HIS A 28 -3.47 5.28 -19.64
CA HIS A 28 -2.85 6.55 -19.21
C HIS A 28 -1.34 6.45 -18.96
N GLY A 29 -0.75 5.27 -19.16
CA GLY A 29 0.69 5.05 -19.05
C GLY A 29 1.23 4.84 -17.64
N ASN A 30 2.42 4.22 -17.56
CA ASN A 30 3.03 3.77 -16.31
C ASN A 30 3.33 4.91 -15.31
N ALA A 31 3.63 6.12 -15.79
CA ALA A 31 3.93 7.25 -14.91
C ALA A 31 2.72 7.68 -14.07
N PHE A 32 1.53 7.75 -14.68
CA PHE A 32 0.29 8.12 -13.99
C PHE A 32 -0.11 7.05 -12.96
N THR A 33 0.08 5.78 -13.29
CA THR A 33 -0.23 4.69 -12.36
C THR A 33 0.72 4.66 -11.16
N ARG A 34 2.00 5.01 -11.33
CA ARG A 34 2.95 5.17 -10.20
C ARG A 34 2.52 6.27 -9.25
N LEU A 35 2.08 7.42 -9.77
CA LEU A 35 1.58 8.52 -8.96
C LEU A 35 0.33 8.10 -8.18
N GLN A 36 -0.61 7.42 -8.83
CA GLN A 36 -1.80 6.87 -8.17
C GLN A 36 -1.43 5.88 -7.07
N VAL A 37 -0.51 4.95 -7.31
CA VAL A 37 -0.04 4.02 -6.27
C VAL A 37 0.51 4.78 -5.07
N PHE A 38 1.33 5.82 -5.28
CA PHE A 38 1.85 6.64 -4.18
C PHE A 38 0.73 7.38 -3.42
N LEU A 39 -0.20 8.03 -4.13
CA LEU A 39 -1.32 8.74 -3.50
C LEU A 39 -2.20 7.79 -2.68
N TYR A 40 -2.53 6.61 -3.21
CA TYR A 40 -3.29 5.60 -2.47
C TYR A 40 -2.54 5.04 -1.27
N THR A 41 -1.20 4.97 -1.34
CA THR A 41 -0.34 4.56 -0.21
C THR A 41 -0.46 5.57 0.94
N VAL A 42 -0.45 6.87 0.64
CA VAL A 42 -0.63 7.94 1.62
C VAL A 42 -2.04 7.94 2.21
N VAL A 43 -3.07 7.75 1.38
CA VAL A 43 -4.46 7.63 1.86
C VAL A 43 -4.62 6.40 2.75
N LEU A 44 -4.00 5.27 2.39
CA LEU A 44 -4.03 4.06 3.21
C LEU A 44 -3.37 4.30 4.57
N PHE A 45 -2.24 5.02 4.60
CA PHE A 45 -1.59 5.42 5.85
C PHE A 45 -2.52 6.24 6.75
N ALA A 46 -3.21 7.24 6.18
CA ALA A 46 -4.19 8.02 6.91
C ALA A 46 -5.37 7.15 7.41
N ALA A 47 -5.83 6.20 6.60
CA ALA A 47 -6.89 5.28 6.99
C ALA A 47 -6.46 4.33 8.12
N CYS A 48 -5.19 3.90 8.15
CA CYS A 48 -4.62 3.09 9.23
C CYS A 48 -4.52 3.85 10.57
N LEU A 49 -4.59 5.18 10.57
CA LEU A 49 -4.64 5.98 11.80
C LEU A 49 -6.07 6.14 12.35
N LEU A 50 -7.11 5.86 11.55
CA LEU A 50 -8.51 6.00 11.97
C LEU A 50 -8.87 5.18 13.22
N PRO A 51 -8.43 3.91 13.40
CA PRO A 51 -8.78 3.13 14.59
C PRO A 51 -8.25 3.75 15.90
N PHE A 52 -7.07 4.38 15.84
CA PHE A 52 -6.53 5.13 16.96
C PHE A 52 -7.32 6.42 17.22
N VAL A 53 -7.62 7.20 16.18
CA VAL A 53 -8.41 8.44 16.31
C VAL A 53 -9.83 8.17 16.82
N ALA A 54 -10.42 7.03 16.44
CA ALA A 54 -11.72 6.58 16.91
C ALA A 54 -11.70 6.10 18.38
N GLY A 55 -10.54 6.05 19.04
CA GLY A 55 -10.39 5.57 20.42
C GLY A 55 -10.56 4.06 20.57
N MET A 56 -10.50 3.30 19.47
CA MET A 56 -10.64 1.84 19.46
C MET A 56 -9.31 1.11 19.73
N SER A 57 -8.18 1.82 19.67
CA SER A 57 -6.84 1.24 19.77
C SER A 57 -5.92 2.12 20.61
N GLY A 58 -5.00 1.49 21.35
CA GLY A 58 -4.03 2.11 22.22
C GLY A 58 -2.76 2.61 21.52
N TYR A 59 -1.81 3.11 22.32
CA TYR A 59 -0.55 3.67 21.84
C TYR A 59 0.38 2.63 21.18
N LEU A 60 0.22 1.34 21.50
CA LEU A 60 0.98 0.26 20.86
C LEU A 60 0.60 0.13 19.39
N TYR A 61 -0.70 0.11 19.10
CA TYR A 61 -1.20 0.13 17.73
C TYR A 61 -0.72 1.38 16.96
N LEU A 62 -0.78 2.57 17.58
CA LEU A 62 -0.30 3.80 16.95
C LEU A 62 1.16 3.71 16.52
N CYS A 63 2.04 3.25 17.42
CA CYS A 63 3.47 3.10 17.11
C CYS A 63 3.70 2.14 15.94
N ALA A 64 3.03 0.99 15.95
CA ALA A 64 3.12 0.02 14.86
C ALA A 64 2.61 0.61 13.53
N ALA A 65 1.43 1.25 13.53
CA ALA A 65 0.83 1.86 12.35
C ALA A 65 1.71 2.97 11.77
N VAL A 66 2.33 3.80 12.61
CA VAL A 66 3.25 4.88 12.18
C VAL A 66 4.52 4.30 11.56
N ILE A 67 5.18 3.34 12.21
CA ILE A 67 6.42 2.74 11.70
C ILE A 67 6.17 2.03 10.36
N LEU A 68 5.14 1.18 10.33
CA LEU A 68 4.76 0.44 9.13
C LEU A 68 4.36 1.41 8.01
N GLY A 69 3.61 2.47 8.35
CA GLY A 69 3.12 3.50 7.45
C GLY A 69 4.20 4.33 6.80
N LEU A 70 5.14 4.84 7.59
CA LEU A 70 6.31 5.55 7.11
C LEU A 70 7.16 4.68 6.19
N GLY A 71 7.35 3.40 6.54
CA GLY A 71 7.99 2.43 5.66
C GLY A 71 7.26 2.30 4.31
N PHE A 72 5.93 2.21 4.35
CA PHE A 72 5.09 2.07 3.15
C PHE A 72 5.19 3.31 2.24
N CYS A 73 5.15 4.51 2.84
CA CYS A 73 5.35 5.78 2.14
C CYS A 73 6.75 5.90 1.53
N ALA A 74 7.81 5.46 2.22
CA ALA A 74 9.17 5.46 1.69
C ALA A 74 9.31 4.55 0.45
N TYR A 75 8.69 3.36 0.47
CA TYR A 75 8.65 2.48 -0.69
C TYR A 75 7.85 3.09 -1.86
N GLY A 76 6.73 3.75 -1.58
CA GLY A 76 5.95 4.46 -2.59
C GLY A 76 6.73 5.61 -3.23
N TRP A 77 7.46 6.39 -2.43
CA TRP A 77 8.32 7.48 -2.92
C TRP A 77 9.48 6.96 -3.78
N ALA A 78 10.13 5.88 -3.36
CA ALA A 78 11.18 5.24 -4.13
C ALA A 78 10.65 4.70 -5.48
N LEU A 79 9.42 4.17 -5.50
CA LEU A 79 8.76 3.71 -6.72
C LEU A 79 8.41 4.87 -7.67
N LEU A 80 8.04 6.03 -7.12
CA LEU A 80 7.76 7.24 -7.88
C LEU A 80 9.03 7.79 -8.56
N ARG A 81 10.16 7.78 -7.84
CA ARG A 81 11.44 8.34 -8.31
C ARG A 81 12.20 7.39 -9.25
N SER A 82 12.20 6.10 -8.97
CA SER A 82 12.99 5.11 -9.72
C SER A 82 12.20 3.81 -9.88
N TYR A 83 11.38 3.77 -10.92
CA TYR A 83 10.60 2.58 -11.21
C TYR A 83 11.49 1.39 -11.59
N SER A 84 11.31 0.30 -10.87
CA SER A 84 11.88 -1.00 -11.20
C SER A 84 10.86 -2.06 -10.84
N ASP A 85 10.69 -3.07 -11.70
CA ASP A 85 9.79 -4.21 -11.43
C ASP A 85 10.18 -4.94 -10.14
N ALA A 86 11.48 -4.95 -9.79
CA ALA A 86 11.95 -5.50 -8.53
C ALA A 86 11.44 -4.69 -7.32
N LEU A 87 11.41 -3.35 -7.45
CA LEU A 87 10.92 -2.45 -6.42
C LEU A 87 9.40 -2.57 -6.28
N ALA A 88 8.66 -2.64 -7.38
CA ALA A 88 7.22 -2.87 -7.38
C ALA A 88 6.84 -4.17 -6.66
N ARG A 89 7.57 -5.27 -6.95
CA ARG A 89 7.40 -6.55 -6.25
C ARG A 89 7.73 -6.47 -4.75
N LYS A 90 8.73 -5.66 -4.37
CA LYS A 90 9.07 -5.44 -2.96
C LYS A 90 7.97 -4.67 -2.26
N THR A 91 7.50 -3.56 -2.83
CA THR A 91 6.40 -2.75 -2.28
C THR A 91 5.13 -3.58 -2.09
N PHE A 92 4.80 -4.45 -3.05
CA PHE A 92 3.66 -5.36 -2.95
C PHE A 92 3.81 -6.39 -1.83
N ARG A 93 4.97 -7.05 -1.72
CA ARG A 93 5.23 -7.98 -0.60
C ARG A 93 5.20 -7.27 0.75
N PHE A 94 5.78 -6.07 0.79
CA PHE A 94 5.77 -5.23 1.98
C PHE A 94 4.34 -4.82 2.36
N SER A 95 3.42 -4.64 1.40
CA SER A 95 2.01 -4.32 1.70
C SER A 95 1.29 -5.48 2.39
N LEU A 96 1.56 -6.72 1.96
CA LEU A 96 1.04 -7.93 2.60
C LEU A 96 1.55 -8.05 4.04
N ILE A 97 2.86 -7.90 4.24
CA ILE A 97 3.48 -7.94 5.57
C ILE A 97 2.94 -6.80 6.45
N HIS A 98 2.82 -5.60 5.89
CA HIS A 98 2.28 -4.44 6.57
C HIS A 98 0.85 -4.71 7.05
N LEU A 99 -0.03 -5.20 6.17
CA LEU A 99 -1.41 -5.53 6.55
C LEU A 99 -1.45 -6.61 7.63
N SER A 100 -0.67 -7.69 7.47
CA SER A 100 -0.60 -8.77 8.46
C SER A 100 -0.09 -8.27 9.82
N LEU A 101 0.98 -7.48 9.84
CA LEU A 101 1.53 -6.91 11.08
C LEU A 101 0.57 -5.91 11.72
N LEU A 102 -0.14 -5.11 10.92
CA LEU A 102 -1.09 -4.13 11.41
C LEU A 102 -2.33 -4.80 12.02
N PHE A 103 -2.81 -5.90 11.43
CA PHE A 103 -3.83 -6.75 12.04
C PHE A 103 -3.32 -7.46 13.30
N ALA A 104 -2.09 -7.97 13.29
CA ALA A 104 -1.50 -8.59 14.47
C ALA A 104 -1.35 -7.58 15.63
N ALA A 105 -0.90 -6.36 15.33
CA ALA A 105 -0.80 -5.28 16.30
C ALA A 105 -2.18 -4.89 16.84
N LEU A 106 -3.20 -4.79 15.98
CA LEU A 106 -4.58 -4.53 16.40
C LEU A 106 -5.12 -5.64 17.31
N LEU A 107 -4.81 -6.90 17.01
CA LEU A 107 -5.23 -8.05 17.81
C LEU A 107 -4.57 -8.04 19.19
N VAL A 108 -3.25 -7.80 19.24
CA VAL A 108 -2.50 -7.70 20.50
C VAL A 108 -3.02 -6.54 21.34
N ASP A 109 -3.19 -5.38 20.73
CA ASP A 109 -3.67 -4.17 21.40
C ASP A 109 -5.08 -4.38 21.99
N HIS A 110 -5.99 -5.03 21.26
CA HIS A 110 -7.32 -5.39 21.74
C HIS A 110 -7.31 -6.41 22.90
N TYR A 111 -6.34 -7.33 22.94
CA TYR A 111 -6.22 -8.30 24.04
C TYR A 111 -5.54 -7.70 25.29
N THR A 112 -4.81 -6.60 25.13
CA THR A 112 -4.12 -5.90 26.24
C THR A 112 -4.89 -4.73 26.84
N ALA A 113 -5.96 -4.27 26.18
CA ALA A 113 -6.87 -3.21 26.63
C ALA A 113 -8.11 -3.81 27.31
#